data_AF-A0A7Z0D190-F1
#
_entry.id   AF-A0A7Z0D190-F1
#
_cell.length_a   1.000
_cell.length_b   1.000
_cell.length_c   1.000
_cell.angle_alpha   90.00
_cell.angle_beta   90.00
_cell.angle_gamma   90.00
#
_symmetry.space_group_name_H-M   'P 1'
#
loop_
_entity.id
_entity.type
_entity.pdbx_description
1 polymer ?
#
loop_
_entity_poly.entity_id
_entity_poly.type
_entity_poly.pdbx_seq_one_letter_code
_entity_poly.pdbx_strand_id
1 'polypeptide(L)'
;MPARPARTSLHRLVALIGATALISSVMAAPAWADPKYPSIGQIQQSKRQTAGKAGQVKALEAKLRTANDNLVAARTKAEIAAENFNAASSKLDQKQAAAARAQAKADQAESKAGKARKKVGSLAANAYRNGGMTPSMTLLLDDRGAANVLQRFNTIQHLGAQRDKVLTTAKAKKSVASQLQGQAKAAKQEQAKATAAKKSAAATAMRANAAAQAVVTKTQKTKQRTIVQLASLQET
;
A
#
# COMPACT_ATOMS: atom_id res chain seq x y z
N MET A 1 -12.09 54.73 33.36
CA MET A 1 -12.79 54.45 32.09
C MET A 1 -12.53 52.99 31.68
N PRO A 2 -13.57 52.23 31.32
CA PRO A 2 -13.53 50.80 31.02
C PRO A 2 -13.40 50.51 29.52
N ALA A 3 -12.93 49.31 29.17
CA ALA A 3 -13.46 48.51 28.05
C ALA A 3 -13.00 47.04 28.18
N ARG A 4 -13.95 46.18 28.58
CA ARG A 4 -14.00 44.71 28.40
C ARG A 4 -15.18 44.46 27.42
N PRO A 5 -15.49 43.21 27.00
CA PRO A 5 -14.69 42.15 26.38
C PRO A 5 -15.48 41.48 25.20
N ALA A 6 -14.94 40.44 24.55
CA ALA A 6 -15.75 39.31 24.06
C ALA A 6 -14.89 38.08 23.71
N ARG A 7 -14.90 37.09 24.62
CA ARG A 7 -14.56 35.68 24.34
C ARG A 7 -15.88 34.94 24.23
N THR A 8 -16.07 34.14 23.18
CA THR A 8 -17.16 33.15 23.14
C THR A 8 -16.69 31.84 22.55
N SER A 9 -16.29 30.95 23.45
CA SER A 9 -16.26 29.50 23.30
C SER A 9 -17.70 28.96 23.41
N LEU A 10 -18.23 28.38 22.34
CA LEU A 10 -19.55 27.72 22.39
C LEU A 10 -19.40 26.26 22.85
N HIS A 11 -19.85 26.03 24.09
CA HIS A 11 -20.06 24.73 24.68
C HIS A 11 -21.31 24.06 24.11
N ARG A 12 -21.26 22.72 24.11
CA ARG A 12 -22.35 21.76 23.87
C ARG A 12 -23.57 22.09 24.73
N LEU A 13 -24.77 21.97 24.15
CA LEU A 13 -26.03 21.89 24.90
C LEU A 13 -26.75 20.59 24.53
N VAL A 14 -26.65 19.63 25.44
CA VAL A 14 -27.54 18.47 25.64
C VAL A 14 -28.42 18.84 26.84
N ALA A 15 -29.63 18.25 26.91
CA ALA A 15 -30.65 18.35 27.97
C ALA A 15 -31.65 19.51 27.76
N LEU A 16 -32.94 19.41 28.05
CA LEU A 16 -33.83 18.36 28.55
C LEU A 16 -35.25 18.90 28.25
N ILE A 17 -36.15 18.11 27.66
CA ILE A 17 -37.56 18.52 27.53
C ILE A 17 -38.21 18.32 28.89
N GLY A 18 -38.35 19.41 29.64
CA GLY A 18 -39.11 19.48 30.88
C GLY A 18 -40.56 19.86 30.59
N ALA A 19 -41.48 19.00 31.00
CA ALA A 19 -42.90 19.26 31.00
C ALA A 19 -43.26 20.30 32.06
N THR A 20 -43.98 21.35 31.67
CA THR A 20 -44.80 22.16 32.58
C THR A 20 -46.09 22.54 31.87
N ALA A 21 -47.16 21.86 32.27
CA ALA A 21 -48.53 22.30 32.06
C ALA A 21 -48.82 23.50 32.95
N LEU A 22 -49.38 24.58 32.40
CA LEU A 22 -50.11 25.58 33.18
C LEU A 22 -51.35 26.01 32.39
N ILE A 23 -52.50 25.76 33.01
CA ILE A 23 -53.85 26.14 32.61
C ILE A 23 -54.22 27.36 33.46
N SER A 24 -54.78 28.40 32.85
CA SER A 24 -55.70 29.35 33.52
C SER A 24 -56.44 30.24 32.51
N SER A 25 -57.69 29.87 32.23
CA SER A 25 -58.97 30.66 32.27
C SER A 25 -58.88 32.21 32.40
N VAL A 26 -59.69 33.10 31.79
CA VAL A 26 -61.04 33.10 31.16
C VAL A 26 -61.25 34.47 30.47
N MET A 27 -62.02 34.54 29.37
CA MET A 27 -63.07 35.56 29.10
C MET A 27 -63.88 35.11 27.87
N ALA A 28 -65.14 34.72 28.11
CA ALA A 28 -66.05 34.12 27.14
C ALA A 28 -67.00 35.17 26.55
N ALA A 29 -67.12 35.19 25.21
CA ALA A 29 -68.38 35.55 24.55
C ALA A 29 -69.26 34.29 24.50
N PRO A 30 -70.61 34.39 24.54
CA PRO A 30 -71.47 33.22 24.62
C PRO A 30 -71.55 32.52 23.26
N ALA A 31 -70.61 31.63 22.99
CA ALA A 31 -70.82 30.52 22.08
C ALA A 31 -71.32 29.35 22.94
N TRP A 32 -72.56 28.93 22.74
CA TRP A 32 -73.06 27.68 23.29
C TRP A 32 -72.25 26.53 22.66
N ALA A 33 -71.17 26.14 23.33
CA ALA A 33 -70.36 24.98 22.99
C ALA A 33 -70.74 23.85 23.94
N ASP A 34 -71.54 22.92 23.41
CA ASP A 34 -71.81 21.61 23.99
C ASP A 34 -70.47 20.92 24.37
N PRO A 35 -70.22 20.55 25.65
CA PRO A 35 -68.98 19.90 26.07
C PRO A 35 -68.90 18.48 25.49
N LYS A 36 -68.49 18.37 24.22
CA LYS A 36 -68.14 17.09 23.60
C LYS A 36 -66.82 16.61 24.19
N TYR A 37 -66.90 15.97 25.35
CA TYR A 37 -65.81 15.14 25.86
C TYR A 37 -65.51 14.05 24.84
N PRO A 38 -64.23 13.83 24.47
CA PRO A 38 -63.89 12.79 23.53
C PRO A 38 -64.31 11.44 24.10
N SER A 39 -65.01 10.65 23.30
CA SER A 39 -65.45 9.31 23.72
C SER A 39 -64.24 8.41 24.01
N ILE A 40 -64.40 7.37 24.84
CA ILE A 40 -63.33 6.39 25.13
C ILE A 40 -62.75 5.79 23.83
N GLY A 41 -63.54 5.70 22.76
CA GLY A 41 -63.09 5.34 21.41
C GLY A 41 -62.13 6.35 20.78
N GLN A 42 -62.38 7.66 20.92
CA GLN A 42 -61.48 8.72 20.43
C GLN A 42 -60.17 8.79 21.22
N ILE A 43 -60.20 8.49 22.52
CA ILE A 43 -58.98 8.39 23.37
C ILE A 43 -58.16 7.15 22.96
N GLN A 44 -58.81 6.01 22.79
CA GLN A 44 -58.17 4.77 22.30
C GLN A 44 -57.60 4.95 20.89
N GLN A 45 -58.31 5.64 20.01
CA GLN A 45 -57.87 5.93 18.65
C GLN A 45 -56.70 6.91 18.62
N SER A 46 -56.73 7.96 19.44
CA SER A 46 -55.62 8.88 19.62
C SER A 46 -54.38 8.14 20.17
N LYS A 47 -54.53 7.30 21.20
CA LYS A 47 -53.42 6.47 21.72
C LYS A 47 -52.83 5.53 20.68
N ARG A 48 -53.66 4.89 19.85
CA ARG A 48 -53.20 4.04 18.73
C ARG A 48 -52.47 4.85 17.66
N GLN A 49 -52.94 6.05 17.34
CA GLN A 49 -52.27 6.96 16.41
C GLN A 49 -50.92 7.45 16.96
N THR A 50 -50.85 7.84 18.23
CA THR A 50 -49.58 8.24 18.88
C THR A 50 -48.59 7.07 18.94
N ALA A 51 -49.05 5.85 19.26
CA ALA A 51 -48.21 4.65 19.24
C ALA A 51 -47.72 4.31 17.83
N GLY A 52 -48.57 4.48 16.81
CA GLY A 52 -48.20 4.32 15.39
C GLY A 52 -47.11 5.32 14.95
N LYS A 53 -47.26 6.61 15.30
CA LYS A 53 -46.26 7.65 15.04
C LYS A 53 -44.94 7.35 15.75
N ALA A 54 -44.97 6.92 17.02
CA ALA A 54 -43.77 6.52 17.75
C ALA A 54 -43.06 5.32 17.09
N GLY A 55 -43.81 4.35 16.55
CA GLY A 55 -43.26 3.25 15.76
C GLY A 55 -42.58 3.72 14.47
N GLN A 56 -43.18 4.66 13.76
CA GLN A 56 -42.63 5.24 12.53
C GLN A 56 -41.35 6.05 12.80
N VAL A 57 -41.32 6.86 13.87
CA VAL A 57 -40.10 7.58 14.29
C VAL A 57 -38.97 6.60 14.59
N LYS A 58 -39.24 5.54 15.38
CA LYS A 58 -38.24 4.49 15.66
C LYS A 58 -37.72 3.82 14.40
N ALA A 59 -38.58 3.53 13.42
CA ALA A 59 -38.17 2.97 12.14
C ALA A 59 -37.27 3.92 11.33
N LEU A 60 -37.56 5.23 11.35
CA LEU A 60 -36.75 6.25 10.69
C LEU A 60 -35.38 6.43 11.36
N GLU A 61 -35.33 6.43 12.69
CA GLU A 61 -34.08 6.44 13.45
C GLU A 61 -33.22 5.21 13.17
N ALA A 62 -33.82 4.02 13.13
CA ALA A 62 -33.13 2.79 12.76
C ALA A 62 -32.54 2.88 11.34
N LYS A 63 -33.31 3.41 10.38
CA LYS A 63 -32.84 3.62 9.00
C LYS A 63 -31.66 4.59 8.92
N LEU A 64 -31.67 5.68 9.70
CA LEU A 64 -30.56 6.62 9.78
C LEU A 64 -29.31 5.98 10.41
N ARG A 65 -29.49 5.19 11.48
CA ARG A 65 -28.40 4.46 12.12
C ARG A 65 -27.73 3.51 11.12
N THR A 66 -28.51 2.65 10.47
CA THR A 66 -28.01 1.75 9.42
C THR A 66 -27.32 2.50 8.28
N ALA A 67 -27.83 3.68 7.87
CA ALA A 67 -27.17 4.48 6.83
C ALA A 67 -25.81 5.03 7.29
N ASN A 68 -25.71 5.52 8.53
CA ASN A 68 -24.45 5.97 9.12
C ASN A 68 -23.46 4.81 9.29
N ASP A 69 -23.90 3.64 9.77
CA ASP A 69 -23.05 2.46 9.93
C ASP A 69 -22.46 2.00 8.58
N ASN A 70 -23.29 1.98 7.53
CA ASN A 70 -22.84 1.70 6.17
C ASN A 70 -21.82 2.73 5.67
N LEU A 71 -22.00 4.01 6.00
CA LEU A 71 -21.06 5.07 5.65
C LEU A 71 -19.70 4.87 6.34
N VAL A 72 -19.70 4.57 7.64
CA VAL A 72 -18.48 4.28 8.39
C VAL A 72 -17.77 3.06 7.81
N ALA A 73 -18.51 1.98 7.55
CA ALA A 73 -17.94 0.77 6.96
C ALA A 73 -17.35 1.01 5.56
N ALA A 74 -18.01 1.81 4.72
CA ALA A 74 -17.53 2.12 3.38
C ALA A 74 -16.25 3.01 3.42
N ARG A 75 -16.20 3.99 4.32
CA ARG A 75 -15.00 4.81 4.55
C ARG A 75 -13.83 3.98 5.06
N THR A 76 -14.08 3.12 6.04
CA THR A 76 -13.05 2.20 6.58
C THR A 76 -12.48 1.31 5.48
N LYS A 77 -13.33 0.75 4.61
CA LYS A 77 -12.87 -0.04 3.45
C LYS A 77 -12.01 0.77 2.48
N ALA A 78 -12.37 2.03 2.24
CA ALA A 78 -11.59 2.93 1.39
C ALA A 78 -10.22 3.26 2.01
N GLU A 79 -10.17 3.53 3.31
CA GLU A 79 -8.93 3.77 4.06
C GLU A 79 -8.01 2.54 4.02
N ILE A 80 -8.51 1.35 4.34
CA ILE A 80 -7.76 0.09 4.24
C ILE A 80 -7.23 -0.13 2.82
N ALA A 81 -8.03 0.16 1.79
CA ALA A 81 -7.59 0.01 0.41
C ALA A 81 -6.49 1.02 0.04
N ALA A 82 -6.56 2.26 0.56
CA ALA A 82 -5.52 3.27 0.39
C ALA A 82 -4.21 2.88 1.10
N GLU A 83 -4.29 2.36 2.33
CA GLU A 83 -3.13 1.82 3.06
C GLU A 83 -2.46 0.69 2.29
N ASN A 84 -3.24 -0.27 1.78
CA ASN A 84 -2.73 -1.36 0.96
C ASN A 84 -2.03 -0.86 -0.33
N PHE A 85 -2.58 0.17 -0.96
CA PHE A 85 -1.93 0.80 -2.12
C PHE A 85 -0.60 1.48 -1.75
N ASN A 86 -0.55 2.17 -0.61
CA ASN A 86 0.67 2.81 -0.11
C ASN A 86 1.73 1.77 0.25
N ALA A 87 1.35 0.69 0.93
CA ALA A 87 2.22 -0.44 1.25
C ALA A 87 2.77 -1.10 -0.02
N ALA A 88 1.91 -1.33 -1.03
CA ALA A 88 2.34 -1.88 -2.31
C ALA A 88 3.27 -0.93 -3.08
N SER A 89 3.07 0.39 -2.95
CA SER A 89 3.96 1.41 -3.52
C SER A 89 5.34 1.37 -2.89
N SER A 90 5.42 1.41 -1.55
CA SER A 90 6.70 1.28 -0.84
C SER A 90 7.41 -0.04 -1.17
N LYS A 91 6.65 -1.14 -1.27
CA LYS A 91 7.21 -2.44 -1.65
C LYS A 91 7.79 -2.43 -3.05
N LEU A 92 7.13 -1.78 -4.02
CA LEU A 92 7.64 -1.62 -5.37
C LEU A 92 8.96 -0.85 -5.36
N ASP A 93 9.04 0.27 -4.65
CA ASP A 93 10.25 1.09 -4.58
C ASP A 93 11.43 0.30 -4.00
N GLN A 94 11.18 -0.46 -2.93
CA GLN A 94 12.17 -1.38 -2.35
C GLN A 94 12.66 -2.43 -3.36
N LYS A 95 11.74 -3.03 -4.12
CA LYS A 95 12.07 -4.06 -5.11
C LYS A 95 12.78 -3.49 -6.34
N GLN A 96 12.43 -2.28 -6.78
CA GLN A 96 13.16 -1.54 -7.81
C GLN A 96 14.59 -1.26 -7.38
N ALA A 97 14.79 -0.73 -6.16
CA ALA A 97 16.12 -0.48 -5.62
C ALA A 97 16.94 -1.78 -5.49
N ALA A 98 16.31 -2.87 -5.05
CA ALA A 98 16.96 -4.18 -4.97
C ALA A 98 17.36 -4.71 -6.35
N ALA A 99 16.49 -4.61 -7.35
CA ALA A 99 16.77 -5.03 -8.72
C ALA A 99 17.91 -4.21 -9.35
N ALA A 100 17.91 -2.89 -9.17
CA ALA A 100 18.99 -2.02 -9.62
C ALA A 100 20.34 -2.38 -8.99
N ARG A 101 20.37 -2.59 -7.66
CA ARG A 101 21.58 -3.02 -6.94
C ARG A 101 22.07 -4.40 -7.41
N ALA A 102 21.16 -5.34 -7.62
CA ALA A 102 21.51 -6.68 -8.10
C ALA A 102 22.08 -6.63 -9.52
N GLN A 103 21.47 -5.84 -10.41
CA GLN A 103 21.97 -5.63 -11.77
C GLN A 103 23.37 -5.00 -11.75
N ALA A 104 23.60 -3.95 -10.97
CA ALA A 104 24.92 -3.32 -10.86
C ALA A 104 26.02 -4.30 -10.39
N LYS A 105 25.69 -5.18 -9.43
CA LYS A 105 26.62 -6.26 -8.99
C LYS A 105 26.88 -7.27 -10.11
N ALA A 106 25.85 -7.66 -10.86
CA ALA A 106 25.98 -8.58 -11.99
C ALA A 106 26.89 -7.98 -13.08
N ASP A 107 26.66 -6.72 -13.46
CA ASP A 107 27.45 -6.01 -14.48
C ASP A 107 28.92 -5.88 -14.07
N GLN A 108 29.16 -5.56 -12.79
CA GLN A 108 30.53 -5.50 -12.25
C GLN A 108 31.22 -6.87 -12.31
N ALA A 109 30.52 -7.95 -11.96
CA ALA A 109 31.06 -9.30 -12.02
C ALA A 109 31.32 -9.76 -13.45
N GLU A 110 30.43 -9.41 -14.38
CA GLU A 110 30.57 -9.69 -15.81
C GLU A 110 31.78 -8.96 -16.41
N SER A 111 31.99 -7.70 -16.04
CA SER A 111 33.21 -6.95 -16.41
C SER A 111 34.48 -7.63 -15.88
N LYS A 112 34.47 -8.08 -14.62
CA LYS A 112 35.60 -8.84 -14.01
C LYS A 112 35.85 -10.17 -14.72
N ALA A 113 34.78 -10.89 -15.09
CA ALA A 113 34.85 -12.13 -15.83
C ALA A 113 35.39 -11.91 -17.26
N GLY A 114 34.94 -10.85 -17.95
CA GLY A 114 35.43 -10.44 -19.26
C GLY A 114 36.92 -10.12 -19.25
N LYS A 115 37.40 -9.36 -18.25
CA LYS A 115 38.84 -9.08 -18.05
C LYS A 115 39.63 -10.37 -17.83
N ALA A 116 39.12 -11.31 -17.03
CA ALA A 116 39.78 -12.59 -16.80
C ALA A 116 39.81 -13.47 -18.07
N ARG A 117 38.72 -13.49 -18.83
CA ARG A 117 38.65 -14.18 -20.14
C ARG A 117 39.67 -13.62 -21.12
N LYS A 118 39.86 -12.30 -21.18
CA LYS A 118 40.89 -11.66 -22.01
C LYS A 118 42.30 -12.12 -21.64
N LYS A 119 42.61 -12.24 -20.33
CA LYS A 119 43.91 -12.78 -19.85
C LYS A 119 44.13 -14.23 -20.27
N VAL A 120 43.09 -15.07 -20.21
CA VAL A 120 43.18 -16.44 -20.74
C VAL A 120 43.42 -16.43 -22.24
N GLY A 121 42.71 -15.57 -22.98
CA GLY A 121 42.90 -15.40 -24.42
C GLY A 121 44.31 -14.96 -24.81
N SER A 122 44.92 -14.03 -24.07
CA SER A 122 46.31 -13.61 -24.32
C SER A 122 47.32 -14.72 -24.03
N LEU A 123 47.09 -15.53 -22.99
CA LEU A 123 47.91 -16.72 -22.73
C LEU A 123 47.81 -17.73 -23.88
N ALA A 124 46.60 -17.99 -24.38
CA ALA A 124 46.37 -18.88 -25.51
C ALA A 124 47.02 -18.37 -26.81
N ALA A 125 46.88 -17.07 -27.10
CA ALA A 125 47.50 -16.45 -28.27
C ALA A 125 49.04 -16.49 -28.22
N ASN A 126 49.63 -16.29 -27.04
CA ASN A 126 51.08 -16.41 -26.86
C ASN A 126 51.55 -17.87 -26.98
N ALA A 127 50.78 -18.83 -26.46
CA ALA A 127 51.09 -20.25 -26.63
C ALA A 127 51.05 -20.68 -28.11
N TYR A 128 50.05 -20.20 -28.86
CA TYR A 128 49.93 -20.47 -30.30
C TYR A 128 51.07 -19.85 -31.11
N ARG A 129 51.38 -18.56 -30.90
CA ARG A 129 52.47 -17.87 -31.62
C ARG A 129 53.85 -18.49 -31.41
N ASN A 130 54.08 -19.03 -30.22
CA ASN A 130 55.36 -19.68 -29.91
C ASN A 130 55.35 -21.18 -30.27
N GLY A 131 54.36 -21.67 -31.03
CA GLY A 131 54.30 -23.06 -31.50
C GLY A 131 54.16 -24.10 -30.39
N GLY A 132 53.63 -23.73 -29.22
CA GLY A 132 53.61 -24.57 -28.02
C GLY A 132 54.95 -24.60 -27.26
N MET A 133 56.06 -24.13 -27.84
CA MET A 133 57.31 -23.90 -27.13
C MET A 133 57.18 -22.69 -26.21
N THR A 134 57.36 -22.91 -24.91
CA THR A 134 57.48 -21.78 -23.98
C THR A 134 58.84 -21.10 -24.17
N PRO A 135 59.00 -19.79 -23.91
CA PRO A 135 60.33 -19.16 -23.90
C PRO A 135 61.34 -19.91 -23.02
N SER A 136 60.84 -20.58 -21.97
CA SER A 136 61.58 -21.49 -21.12
C SER A 136 62.06 -22.78 -21.80
N MET A 137 61.35 -23.31 -22.82
CA MET A 137 61.83 -24.43 -23.65
C MET A 137 62.94 -23.98 -24.61
N THR A 138 62.84 -22.80 -25.21
CA THR A 138 63.95 -22.21 -25.99
C THR A 138 65.18 -21.99 -25.12
N LEU A 139 64.98 -21.59 -23.85
CA LEU A 139 66.06 -21.44 -22.87
C LEU A 139 66.63 -22.79 -22.39
N LEU A 140 65.83 -23.86 -22.34
CA LEU A 140 66.28 -25.22 -22.00
C LEU A 140 67.18 -25.82 -23.08
N LEU A 141 66.98 -25.44 -24.34
CA LEU A 141 67.80 -25.86 -25.49
C LEU A 141 69.12 -25.06 -25.62
N ASP A 142 69.35 -24.07 -24.76
CA ASP A 142 70.58 -23.26 -24.71
C ASP A 142 71.59 -23.84 -23.69
N ASP A 143 72.80 -24.17 -24.17
CA ASP A 143 73.83 -25.08 -23.60
C ASP A 143 74.62 -24.54 -22.39
N ARG A 144 73.96 -23.77 -21.51
CA ARG A 144 74.63 -23.02 -20.42
C ARG A 144 74.55 -23.73 -19.05
N GLY A 145 75.20 -24.88 -18.88
CA GLY A 145 75.64 -25.45 -17.58
C GLY A 145 74.59 -25.87 -16.52
N ALA A 146 74.98 -26.78 -15.62
CA ALA A 146 74.10 -27.46 -14.64
C ALA A 146 73.49 -26.56 -13.54
N ALA A 147 74.18 -25.51 -13.08
CA ALA A 147 73.65 -24.60 -12.05
C ALA A 147 72.40 -23.83 -12.50
N ASN A 148 72.24 -23.62 -13.81
CA ASN A 148 71.09 -22.93 -14.38
C ASN A 148 69.85 -23.84 -14.52
N VAL A 149 70.00 -25.16 -14.41
CA VAL A 149 68.91 -26.13 -14.62
C VAL A 149 67.85 -26.01 -13.51
N LEU A 150 68.26 -25.91 -12.24
CA LEU A 150 67.34 -25.77 -11.11
C LEU A 150 66.58 -24.43 -11.16
N GLN A 151 67.26 -23.34 -11.53
CA GLN A 151 66.63 -22.02 -11.71
C GLN A 151 65.60 -22.04 -12.86
N ARG A 152 65.91 -22.71 -13.98
CA ARG A 152 65.00 -22.90 -15.12
C ARG A 152 63.78 -23.74 -14.73
N PHE A 153 63.99 -24.83 -13.99
CA PHE A 153 62.91 -25.68 -13.49
C PHE A 153 61.94 -24.90 -12.58
N ASN A 154 62.47 -24.16 -11.61
CA ASN A 154 61.67 -23.30 -10.74
C ASN A 154 60.88 -22.25 -11.54
N THR A 155 61.50 -21.67 -12.57
CA THR A 155 60.82 -20.71 -13.47
C THR A 155 59.67 -21.35 -14.24
N ILE A 156 59.84 -22.58 -14.76
CA ILE A 156 58.78 -23.32 -15.47
C ILE A 156 57.64 -23.66 -14.53
N GLN A 157 57.95 -24.15 -13.32
CA GLN A 157 56.94 -24.45 -12.30
C GLN A 157 56.14 -23.20 -11.93
N HIS A 158 56.82 -22.07 -11.68
CA HIS A 158 56.16 -20.80 -11.39
C HIS A 158 55.27 -20.32 -12.54
N LEU A 159 55.73 -20.46 -13.79
CA LEU A 159 54.96 -20.08 -14.97
C LEU A 159 53.72 -20.99 -15.15
N GLY A 160 53.86 -22.29 -14.93
CA GLY A 160 52.74 -23.25 -14.92
C GLY A 160 51.71 -22.90 -13.86
N ALA A 161 52.15 -22.73 -12.62
CA ALA A 161 51.30 -22.31 -11.51
C ALA A 161 50.59 -20.97 -11.78
N GLN A 162 51.26 -20.01 -12.42
CA GLN A 162 50.66 -18.74 -12.81
C GLN A 162 49.58 -18.90 -13.89
N ARG A 163 49.80 -19.76 -14.89
CA ARG A 163 48.81 -20.06 -15.94
C ARG A 163 47.58 -20.76 -15.37
N ASP A 164 47.79 -21.76 -14.51
CA ASP A 164 46.71 -22.45 -13.81
C ASP A 164 45.92 -21.49 -12.92
N LYS A 165 46.60 -20.60 -12.20
CA LYS A 165 45.97 -19.54 -11.42
C LYS A 165 45.11 -18.61 -12.28
N VAL A 166 45.57 -18.24 -13.48
CA VAL A 166 44.77 -17.41 -14.40
C VAL A 166 43.52 -18.15 -14.89
N LEU A 167 43.65 -19.42 -15.28
CA LEU A 167 42.53 -20.22 -15.76
C LEU A 167 41.49 -20.47 -14.65
N THR A 168 41.94 -20.91 -13.47
CA THR A 168 41.07 -21.15 -12.30
C THR A 168 40.37 -19.86 -11.87
N THR A 169 41.09 -18.74 -11.81
CA THR A 169 40.50 -17.42 -11.52
C THR A 169 39.44 -17.02 -12.54
N ALA A 170 39.68 -17.28 -13.83
CA ALA A 170 38.71 -16.97 -14.88
C ALA A 170 37.45 -17.83 -14.77
N LYS A 171 37.58 -19.14 -14.51
CA LYS A 171 36.46 -20.05 -14.25
C LYS A 171 35.64 -19.59 -13.04
N ALA A 172 36.31 -19.27 -11.93
CA ALA A 172 35.66 -18.77 -10.73
C ALA A 172 34.89 -17.45 -10.99
N LYS A 173 35.51 -16.48 -11.65
CA LYS A 173 34.85 -15.21 -11.99
C LYS A 173 33.66 -15.38 -12.92
N LYS A 174 33.74 -16.30 -13.89
CA LYS A 174 32.61 -16.64 -14.77
C LYS A 174 31.46 -17.24 -13.97
N SER A 175 31.73 -18.16 -13.04
CA SER A 175 30.71 -18.76 -12.18
C SER A 175 30.01 -17.69 -11.33
N VAL A 176 30.77 -16.82 -10.65
CA VAL A 176 30.24 -15.70 -9.86
C VAL A 176 29.39 -14.76 -10.71
N ALA A 177 29.85 -14.40 -11.90
CA ALA A 177 29.07 -13.54 -12.81
C ALA A 177 27.74 -14.19 -13.21
N SER A 178 27.75 -15.49 -13.53
CA SER A 178 26.53 -16.23 -13.87
C SER A 178 25.54 -16.30 -12.70
N GLN A 179 26.03 -16.57 -11.49
CA GLN A 179 25.20 -16.57 -10.28
C GLN A 179 24.57 -15.20 -10.02
N LEU A 180 25.36 -14.12 -10.12
CA LEU A 180 24.87 -12.76 -9.91
C LEU A 180 23.90 -12.30 -11.00
N GLN A 181 24.09 -12.71 -12.26
CA GLN A 181 23.07 -12.53 -13.29
C GLN A 181 21.77 -13.25 -12.95
N GLY A 182 21.84 -14.48 -12.44
CA GLY A 182 20.66 -15.21 -11.94
C GLY A 182 19.93 -14.45 -10.84
N GLN A 183 20.67 -13.91 -9.86
CA GLN A 183 20.10 -13.07 -8.79
C GLN A 183 19.47 -11.78 -9.32
N ALA A 184 20.12 -11.11 -10.29
CA ALA A 184 19.56 -9.90 -10.92
C ALA A 184 18.25 -10.20 -11.67
N LYS A 185 18.18 -11.33 -12.39
CA LYS A 185 16.95 -11.78 -13.05
C LYS A 185 15.83 -12.06 -12.04
N ALA A 186 16.14 -12.80 -10.97
CA ALA A 186 15.17 -13.06 -9.90
C ALA A 186 14.68 -11.75 -9.24
N ALA A 187 15.58 -10.81 -8.96
CA ALA A 187 15.20 -9.50 -8.41
C ALA A 187 14.29 -8.70 -9.36
N LYS A 188 14.54 -8.74 -10.68
CA LYS A 188 13.66 -8.13 -11.69
C LYS A 188 12.28 -8.79 -11.76
N GLN A 189 12.20 -10.11 -11.61
CA GLN A 189 10.90 -10.81 -11.52
C GLN A 189 10.12 -10.38 -10.27
N GLU A 190 10.81 -10.27 -9.13
CA GLU A 190 10.21 -9.77 -7.89
C GLU A 190 9.74 -8.31 -7.99
N GLN A 191 10.49 -7.46 -8.70
CA GLN A 191 10.04 -6.11 -9.05
C GLN A 191 8.77 -6.15 -9.91
N ALA A 192 8.72 -7.00 -10.94
CA ALA A 192 7.54 -7.13 -11.80
C ALA A 192 6.29 -7.58 -11.02
N LYS A 193 6.44 -8.54 -10.11
CA LYS A 193 5.37 -8.95 -9.18
C LYS A 193 4.89 -7.79 -8.31
N ALA A 194 5.81 -7.00 -7.75
CA ALA A 194 5.46 -5.83 -6.95
C ALA A 194 4.74 -4.75 -7.78
N THR A 195 5.12 -4.56 -9.04
CA THR A 195 4.42 -3.66 -9.96
C THR A 195 2.98 -4.10 -10.20
N ALA A 196 2.78 -5.40 -10.44
CA ALA A 196 1.44 -5.96 -10.63
C ALA A 196 0.59 -5.85 -9.35
N ALA A 197 1.19 -6.11 -8.18
CA ALA A 197 0.53 -5.93 -6.89
C ALA A 197 0.09 -4.48 -6.66
N LYS A 198 0.96 -3.50 -6.93
CA LYS A 198 0.62 -2.07 -6.85
C LYS A 198 -0.55 -1.71 -7.78
N LYS A 199 -0.54 -2.21 -9.02
CA LYS A 199 -1.64 -1.98 -9.98
C LYS A 199 -2.97 -2.55 -9.47
N SER A 200 -2.95 -3.76 -8.92
CA SER A 200 -4.13 -4.39 -8.31
C SER A 200 -4.65 -3.61 -7.10
N ALA A 201 -3.74 -3.18 -6.21
CA ALA A 201 -4.09 -2.37 -5.05
C ALA A 201 -4.69 -1.01 -5.46
N ALA A 202 -4.15 -0.37 -6.50
CA ALA A 202 -4.68 0.88 -7.05
C ALA A 202 -6.13 0.71 -7.54
N ALA A 203 -6.41 -0.34 -8.32
CA ALA A 203 -7.76 -0.64 -8.80
C ALA A 203 -8.73 -0.92 -7.65
N THR A 204 -8.28 -1.58 -6.59
CA THR A 204 -9.08 -1.82 -5.39
C THR A 204 -9.36 -0.53 -4.62
N ALA A 205 -8.36 0.34 -4.45
CA ALA A 205 -8.53 1.66 -3.83
C ALA A 205 -9.51 2.54 -4.60
N MET A 206 -9.40 2.58 -5.94
CA MET A 206 -10.35 3.30 -6.79
C MET A 206 -11.78 2.81 -6.62
N ARG A 207 -12.00 1.49 -6.62
CA ARG A 207 -13.32 0.89 -6.42
C ARG A 207 -13.88 1.17 -5.03
N ALA A 208 -13.05 1.09 -3.99
CA ALA A 208 -13.46 1.37 -2.62
C ALA A 208 -13.85 2.85 -2.43
N ASN A 209 -13.09 3.78 -3.02
CA ASN A 209 -13.43 5.20 -3.03
C ASN A 209 -14.75 5.48 -3.76
N ALA A 210 -14.96 4.89 -4.94
CA ALA A 210 -16.22 5.04 -5.67
C ALA A 210 -17.41 4.50 -4.86
N ALA A 211 -17.26 3.35 -4.21
CA ALA A 211 -18.28 2.78 -3.33
C ALA A 211 -18.57 3.68 -2.11
N ALA A 212 -17.53 4.22 -1.47
CA ALA A 212 -17.69 5.16 -0.36
C ALA A 212 -18.45 6.42 -0.80
N GLN A 213 -18.12 6.99 -1.96
CA GLN A 213 -18.83 8.15 -2.51
C GLN A 213 -20.31 7.84 -2.81
N ALA A 214 -20.60 6.66 -3.35
CA ALA A 214 -21.98 6.23 -3.57
C ALA A 214 -22.77 6.12 -2.25
N VAL A 215 -22.14 5.60 -1.19
CA VAL A 215 -22.74 5.51 0.14
C VAL A 215 -22.94 6.89 0.77
N VAL A 216 -22.01 7.85 0.58
CA VAL A 216 -22.20 9.26 1.01
C VAL A 216 -23.47 9.83 0.38
N THR A 217 -23.61 9.74 -0.94
CA THR A 217 -24.78 10.24 -1.66
C THR A 217 -26.07 9.57 -1.20
N LYS A 218 -26.06 8.24 -1.01
CA LYS A 218 -27.22 7.49 -0.49
C LYS A 218 -27.59 7.92 0.93
N THR A 219 -26.59 8.17 1.78
CA THR A 219 -26.79 8.59 3.17
C THR A 219 -27.37 10.00 3.23
N GLN A 220 -26.89 10.93 2.40
CA GLN A 220 -27.45 12.29 2.29
C GLN A 220 -28.91 12.27 1.84
N LYS A 221 -29.24 11.50 0.80
CA LYS A 221 -30.63 11.31 0.34
C LYS A 221 -31.52 10.70 1.43
N THR A 222 -31.00 9.73 2.19
CA THR A 222 -31.72 9.11 3.31
C THR A 222 -32.00 10.14 4.40
N LYS A 223 -31.00 10.94 4.79
CA LYS A 223 -31.16 12.03 5.77
C LYS A 223 -32.23 13.03 5.34
N GLN A 224 -32.17 13.53 4.11
CA GLN A 224 -33.16 14.47 3.58
C GLN A 224 -34.58 13.90 3.61
N ARG A 225 -34.78 12.67 3.12
CA ARG A 225 -36.10 12.00 3.14
C ARG A 225 -36.61 11.80 4.57
N THR A 226 -35.74 11.38 5.48
CA THR A 226 -36.12 11.18 6.88
C THR A 226 -36.52 12.48 7.57
N ILE A 227 -35.84 13.61 7.30
CA ILE A 227 -36.21 14.92 7.84
C ILE A 227 -37.61 15.32 7.38
N VAL A 228 -37.91 15.19 6.08
CA VAL A 228 -39.24 15.50 5.53
C VAL A 228 -40.33 14.61 6.16
N GLN A 229 -40.05 13.32 6.32
CA GLN A 229 -41.00 12.38 6.94
C GLN A 229 -41.24 12.71 8.42
N LEU A 230 -40.19 13.03 9.18
CA LEU A 230 -40.33 13.44 10.58
C LEU A 230 -41.15 14.74 10.72
N ALA A 231 -40.93 15.73 9.85
CA ALA A 231 -41.72 16.96 9.85
C ALA A 231 -43.22 16.66 9.62
N SER A 232 -43.56 15.85 8.62
CA SER A 232 -44.96 15.47 8.35
C SER A 232 -45.64 14.69 9.51
N LEU A 233 -44.86 13.94 10.29
CA LEU A 233 -45.36 13.20 11.46
C LEU A 233 -45.57 14.10 12.69
N GLN A 234 -44.93 15.27 12.72
CA GLN A 234 -45.08 16.26 13.79
C GLN A 234 -46.23 17.24 13.52
N GLU A 235 -46.55 17.51 12.25
CA GLU A 235 -47.65 18.40 11.85
C GLU A 235 -49.04 17.73 11.86
N THR A 236 -49.09 16.41 11.97
CA THR A 236 -50.33 15.61 12.07
C THR A 236 -50.54 15.12 13.49
#